data_AF-A0A316HZZ7-F1
#
_entry.id   AF-A0A316HZZ7-F1
#
_cell.length_a   1.000
_cell.length_b   1.000
_cell.length_c   1.000
_cell.angle_alpha   90.00
_cell.angle_beta   90.00
_cell.angle_gamma   90.00
#
_symmetry.space_group_name_H-M   'P 1'
#
loop_
_entity.id
_entity.type
_entity.pdbx_description
1 polymer ?
#
loop_
_entity_poly.entity_id
_entity_poly.type
_entity_poly.pdbx_seq_one_letter_code
_entity_poly.pdbx_strand_id
1 'polypeptide(L)'
;MTDWSLFLVVDAEPVEVSGGGRDRVVLLEGRRLLALPDNGYELLLAWVAGPRRVVRTPAPMHPDQDIIDTFVNSYLVEAGAVPRPRGFAWYLDLPVGVTPSDVWHVVDAGRAHGSPVDLHRVREAMERGVAVLYDAA
;
A
#
# COMPACT_ATOMS: atom_id res chain seq x y z
N MET A 1 -17.06 8.73 2.94
CA MET A 1 -15.92 8.84 2.01
C MET A 1 -14.66 8.57 2.80
N THR A 2 -13.81 7.67 2.34
CA THR A 2 -12.48 7.47 2.92
C THR A 2 -11.64 8.69 2.59
N ASP A 3 -10.77 9.11 3.51
CA ASP A 3 -9.82 10.20 3.35
C ASP A 3 -8.48 9.75 3.93
N TRP A 4 -7.37 10.19 3.34
CA TRP A 4 -6.05 9.79 3.80
C TRP A 4 -5.76 10.24 5.24
N SER A 5 -6.37 11.33 5.73
CA SER A 5 -6.22 11.78 7.12
C SER A 5 -6.63 10.73 8.16
N LEU A 6 -7.47 9.76 7.79
CA LEU A 6 -7.91 8.68 8.68
C LEU A 6 -6.83 7.63 8.97
N PHE A 7 -5.77 7.58 8.15
CA PHE A 7 -4.68 6.62 8.31
C PHE A 7 -3.75 7.07 9.43
N LEU A 8 -3.47 6.16 10.37
CA LEU A 8 -2.70 6.47 11.57
C LEU A 8 -1.26 6.86 11.21
N VAL A 9 -0.82 8.01 11.75
CA VAL A 9 0.59 8.39 11.77
C VAL A 9 1.23 7.75 13.00
N VAL A 10 2.31 7.01 12.78
CA VAL A 10 3.13 6.44 13.85
C VAL A 10 4.46 7.17 13.86
N ASP A 11 4.83 7.71 15.03
CA ASP A 11 6.11 8.40 15.24
C ASP A 11 7.13 7.43 15.84
N ALA A 12 7.52 6.44 15.03
CA ALA A 12 8.53 5.46 15.39
C ALA A 12 9.34 5.07 14.15
N GLU A 13 10.61 4.73 14.36
CA GLU A 13 11.49 4.30 13.27
C GLU A 13 11.22 2.83 12.93
N PRO A 14 10.90 2.48 11.67
CA PRO A 14 10.72 1.11 11.26
C PRO A 14 12.05 0.33 11.30
N VAL A 15 12.05 -0.84 11.93
CA VAL A 15 13.21 -1.74 11.96
C VAL A 15 13.04 -2.79 10.88
N GLU A 16 13.95 -2.83 9.90
CA GLU A 16 13.92 -3.86 8.86
C GLU A 16 14.11 -5.27 9.45
N VAL A 17 13.26 -6.20 9.05
CA VAL A 17 13.28 -7.59 9.55
C VAL A 17 13.75 -8.53 8.46
N SER A 18 13.24 -8.35 7.24
CA SER A 18 13.43 -9.29 6.14
C SER A 18 13.01 -8.70 4.80
N GLY A 19 13.46 -9.34 3.73
CA GLY A 19 13.06 -9.04 2.36
C GLY A 19 13.85 -7.87 1.75
N GLY A 20 13.45 -7.49 0.55
CA GLY A 20 14.01 -6.38 -0.21
C GLY A 20 13.07 -5.99 -1.34
N GLY A 21 13.17 -4.74 -1.81
CA GLY A 21 12.24 -4.22 -2.82
C GLY A 21 10.78 -4.29 -2.34
N ARG A 22 9.91 -4.90 -3.15
CA ARG A 22 8.46 -5.02 -2.89
C ARG A 22 8.08 -5.97 -1.75
N ASP A 23 9.00 -6.82 -1.30
CA ASP A 23 8.75 -7.80 -0.22
C ASP A 23 9.36 -7.36 1.11
N ARG A 24 9.74 -6.07 1.22
CA ARG A 24 10.38 -5.52 2.42
C ARG A 24 9.41 -5.49 3.60
N VAL A 25 9.80 -6.16 4.68
CA VAL A 25 9.04 -6.23 5.94
C VAL A 25 9.78 -5.49 7.05
N VAL A 26 9.03 -4.71 7.81
CA VAL A 26 9.52 -3.94 8.96
C VAL A 26 8.76 -4.30 10.24
N LEU A 27 9.41 -4.10 11.39
CA LEU A 27 8.75 -3.98 12.68
C LEU A 27 8.55 -2.50 13.00
N LEU A 28 7.33 -2.16 13.40
CA LEU A 28 6.97 -0.83 13.86
C LEU A 28 6.04 -0.97 15.06
N GLU A 29 6.44 -0.48 16.23
CA GLU A 29 5.68 -0.64 17.49
C GLU A 29 5.28 -2.11 17.77
N GLY A 30 6.18 -3.05 17.47
CA GLY A 30 5.94 -4.49 17.64
C GLY A 30 5.02 -5.14 16.60
N ARG A 31 4.48 -4.38 15.64
CA ARG A 31 3.67 -4.90 14.52
C ARG A 31 4.55 -5.22 13.33
N ARG A 32 4.27 -6.33 12.65
CA ARG A 32 4.95 -6.75 11.43
C ARG A 32 4.23 -6.16 10.23
N LEU A 33 4.90 -5.28 9.49
CA LEU A 33 4.27 -4.54 8.40
C LEU A 33 5.02 -4.74 7.08
N LEU A 34 4.29 -4.83 5.98
CA LEU A 34 4.82 -4.76 4.62
C LEU A 34 4.99 -3.29 4.24
N ALA A 35 6.21 -2.91 3.86
CA ALA A 35 6.45 -1.58 3.34
C ALA A 35 5.81 -1.42 1.95
N LEU A 36 5.14 -0.28 1.75
CA LEU A 36 4.53 0.10 0.48
C LEU A 36 5.33 1.30 -0.08
N PRO A 37 6.36 1.04 -0.91
CA PRO A 37 7.04 2.08 -1.65
C PRO A 37 6.11 3.07 -2.36
N ASP A 38 6.64 4.26 -2.60
CA ASP A 38 5.85 5.44 -2.95
C ASP A 38 5.44 5.48 -4.44
N ASN A 39 4.70 4.46 -4.90
CA ASN A 39 4.18 4.35 -6.27
C ASN A 39 2.66 4.14 -6.31
N GLY A 40 2.06 4.31 -7.51
CA GLY A 40 0.62 4.24 -7.69
C GLY A 40 0.00 2.89 -7.34
N TYR A 41 0.66 1.79 -7.65
CA TYR A 41 0.13 0.44 -7.40
C TYR A 41 0.06 0.14 -5.90
N GLU A 42 1.17 0.35 -5.19
CA GLU A 42 1.26 0.02 -3.77
C GLU A 42 0.45 1.00 -2.90
N LEU A 43 0.31 2.26 -3.32
CA LEU A 43 -0.59 3.18 -2.63
C LEU A 43 -2.06 2.97 -2.97
N LEU A 44 -2.40 2.41 -4.13
CA LEU A 44 -3.76 1.94 -4.34
C LEU A 44 -4.08 0.77 -3.39
N LEU A 45 -3.13 -0.14 -3.15
CA LEU A 45 -3.28 -1.18 -2.14
C LEU A 45 -3.45 -0.57 -0.74
N ALA A 46 -2.64 0.43 -0.38
CA ALA A 46 -2.79 1.15 0.89
C ALA A 46 -4.21 1.72 1.04
N TRP A 47 -4.70 2.40 0.01
CA TRP A 47 -6.03 2.99 -0.02
C TRP A 47 -7.14 1.95 0.18
N VAL A 48 -7.07 0.85 -0.56
CA VAL A 48 -8.06 -0.23 -0.55
C VAL A 48 -8.06 -0.99 0.77
N ALA A 49 -6.89 -1.26 1.36
CA ALA A 49 -6.78 -1.89 2.67
C ALA A 49 -7.41 -1.03 3.79
N GLY A 50 -7.33 0.29 3.63
CA GLY A 50 -8.00 1.27 4.47
C GLY A 50 -7.30 1.52 5.82
N PRO A 51 -7.82 2.49 6.59
CA PRO A 51 -7.11 3.08 7.73
C PRO A 51 -6.94 2.14 8.93
N ARG A 52 -7.69 1.03 8.99
CA ARG A 52 -7.55 0.03 10.06
C ARG A 52 -6.33 -0.87 9.88
N ARG A 53 -5.83 -0.99 8.65
CA ARG A 53 -4.83 -1.98 8.24
C ARG A 53 -3.55 -1.33 7.76
N VAL A 54 -3.54 -0.01 7.60
CA VAL A 54 -2.43 0.73 7.06
C VAL A 54 -2.04 1.84 8.02
N VAL A 55 -0.75 2.00 8.22
CA VAL A 55 -0.14 3.10 8.96
C VAL A 55 0.85 3.83 8.08
N ARG A 56 1.24 5.02 8.52
CA ARG A 56 2.29 5.81 7.88
C ARG A 56 3.24 6.40 8.90
N THR A 57 4.47 6.64 8.51
CA THR A 57 5.47 7.37 9.30
C THR A 57 5.93 8.60 8.52
N PRO A 58 6.35 9.69 9.19
CA PRO A 58 6.99 10.81 8.51
C PRO A 58 8.20 10.33 7.70
N ALA A 59 8.34 10.84 6.47
CA ALA A 59 9.45 10.50 5.59
C ALA A 59 10.04 11.77 4.95
N PRO A 60 11.37 11.82 4.74
CA PRO A 60 12.00 12.93 4.05
C PRO A 60 11.48 13.03 2.62
N MET A 61 11.28 14.26 2.15
CA MET A 61 10.85 14.52 0.78
C MET A 61 12.03 14.40 -0.18
N HIS A 62 11.82 13.72 -1.32
CA HIS A 62 12.79 13.65 -2.39
C HIS A 62 12.84 14.99 -3.17
N PRO A 63 13.98 15.44 -3.72
CA PRO A 63 14.02 16.64 -4.57
C PRO A 63 13.04 16.58 -5.76
N ASP A 64 12.81 15.39 -6.32
CA ASP A 64 11.86 15.16 -7.42
C ASP A 64 10.43 14.83 -6.96
N GLN A 65 10.07 15.12 -5.70
CA GLN A 65 8.78 14.70 -5.12
C GLN A 65 7.58 15.20 -5.94
N ASP A 66 7.64 16.39 -6.53
CA ASP A 66 6.54 16.92 -7.35
C ASP A 66 6.26 16.07 -8.60
N ILE A 67 7.33 15.56 -9.23
CA ILE A 67 7.22 14.67 -10.39
C ILE A 67 6.60 13.34 -9.94
N ILE A 68 7.16 12.74 -8.89
CA ILE A 68 6.67 11.47 -8.32
C ILE A 68 5.18 11.60 -7.95
N ASP A 69 4.82 12.66 -7.23
CA ASP A 69 3.45 12.91 -6.80
C ASP A 69 2.48 13.09 -7.97
N THR A 70 2.91 13.74 -9.05
CA THR A 70 2.07 13.89 -10.24
C THR A 70 1.74 12.53 -10.84
N PHE A 71 2.74 11.66 -11.00
CA PHE A 71 2.52 10.32 -11.54
C PHE A 71 1.66 9.46 -10.62
N VAL A 72 1.95 9.46 -9.32
CA VAL A 72 1.22 8.61 -8.38
C VAL A 72 -0.21 9.11 -8.16
N ASN A 73 -0.42 10.42 -7.99
CA ASN A 73 -1.76 10.94 -7.81
C ASN A 73 -2.63 10.78 -9.07
N SER A 74 -2.05 10.85 -10.27
CA SER A 74 -2.79 10.55 -11.51
C SER A 74 -3.28 9.09 -11.51
N TYR A 75 -2.41 8.15 -11.13
CA TYR A 75 -2.77 6.74 -10.99
C TYR A 75 -3.90 6.53 -9.97
N LEU A 76 -3.77 7.14 -8.78
CA LEU A 76 -4.77 7.03 -7.72
C LEU A 76 -6.12 7.60 -8.15
N VAL A 77 -6.13 8.78 -8.77
CA VAL A 77 -7.35 9.44 -9.25
C VAL A 77 -8.02 8.60 -10.34
N GLU A 78 -7.26 8.08 -11.30
CA GLU A 78 -7.80 7.22 -12.35
C GLU A 78 -8.37 5.90 -11.78
N ALA A 79 -7.79 5.36 -10.70
CA ALA A 79 -8.36 4.23 -9.95
C ALA A 79 -9.56 4.61 -9.04
N GLY A 80 -9.91 5.89 -8.94
CA GLY A 80 -11.00 6.41 -8.11
C GLY A 80 -10.66 6.60 -6.62
N ALA A 81 -9.37 6.73 -6.29
CA ALA A 81 -8.88 7.20 -4.99
C ALA A 81 -8.58 8.70 -5.03
N VAL A 82 -8.50 9.34 -3.87
CA VAL A 82 -8.12 10.77 -3.80
C VAL A 82 -6.58 10.92 -3.76
N PRO A 83 -6.02 12.08 -4.14
CA PRO A 83 -4.58 12.34 -4.06
C PRO A 83 -4.03 12.11 -2.64
N ARG A 84 -2.84 11.51 -2.55
CA ARG A 84 -2.18 11.18 -1.27
C ARG A 84 -1.55 12.43 -0.63
N PRO A 85 -1.41 12.46 0.71
CA PRO A 85 -0.58 13.44 1.40
C PRO A 85 0.91 13.15 1.17
N ARG A 86 1.72 14.21 1.18
CA ARG A 86 3.19 14.17 0.99
C ARG A 86 3.93 13.87 2.27
N GLY A 87 5.18 13.41 2.15
CA GLY A 87 6.12 13.30 3.27
C GLY A 87 5.84 12.11 4.20
N PHE A 88 5.33 11.01 3.64
CA PHE A 88 5.00 9.82 4.41
C PHE A 88 5.50 8.55 3.72
N ALA A 89 6.03 7.62 4.51
CA ALA A 89 6.19 6.23 4.11
C ALA A 89 4.99 5.42 4.60
N TRP A 90 4.54 4.43 3.83
CA TRP A 90 3.31 3.70 4.07
C TRP A 90 3.55 2.22 4.33
N TYR A 91 2.74 1.63 5.19
CA TYR A 91 2.93 0.27 5.66
C TYR A 91 1.60 -0.45 5.84
N LEU A 92 1.49 -1.65 5.27
CA LEU A 92 0.34 -2.55 5.42
C LEU A 92 0.60 -3.54 6.57
N ASP A 93 -0.35 -3.68 7.47
CA ASP A 93 -0.29 -4.65 8.56
C ASP A 93 -0.38 -6.08 8.05
N LEU A 94 0.61 -6.92 8.35
CA LEU A 94 0.61 -8.31 7.94
C LEU A 94 -0.04 -9.17 9.03
N PRO A 95 -1.17 -9.85 8.74
CA PRO A 95 -1.72 -10.82 9.67
C PRO A 95 -0.70 -11.89 10.07
N VAL A 96 -0.93 -12.52 11.22
CA VAL A 96 -0.06 -13.60 11.72
C VAL A 96 -0.01 -14.72 10.69
N GLY A 97 1.20 -15.13 10.32
CA GLY A 97 1.43 -16.20 9.34
C GLY A 97 1.37 -15.77 7.87
N VAL A 98 0.94 -14.54 7.55
CA VAL A 98 0.91 -14.03 6.18
C VAL A 98 2.29 -13.57 5.73
N THR A 99 2.74 -14.01 4.56
CA THR A 99 3.97 -13.54 3.93
C THR A 99 3.69 -12.42 2.92
N PRO A 100 4.68 -11.58 2.56
CA PRO A 100 4.53 -10.62 1.47
C PRO A 100 4.07 -11.26 0.16
N SER A 101 4.57 -12.46 -0.15
CA SER A 101 4.18 -13.20 -1.35
C SER A 101 2.70 -13.59 -1.35
N ASP A 102 2.12 -13.90 -0.19
CA ASP A 102 0.68 -14.18 -0.08
C ASP A 102 -0.14 -12.93 -0.40
N VAL A 103 0.30 -11.75 0.08
CA VAL A 103 -0.34 -10.47 -0.24
C VAL A 103 -0.34 -10.23 -1.74
N TRP A 104 0.83 -10.32 -2.39
CA TRP A 104 0.93 -10.07 -3.83
C TRP A 104 0.16 -11.10 -4.64
N HIS A 105 0.16 -12.36 -4.23
CA HIS A 105 -0.61 -13.42 -4.89
C HIS A 105 -2.12 -13.11 -4.92
N VAL A 106 -2.70 -12.65 -3.80
CA VAL A 106 -4.15 -12.39 -3.74
C VAL A 106 -4.57 -11.11 -4.44
N VAL A 107 -3.73 -10.06 -4.45
CA VAL A 107 -4.08 -8.79 -5.11
C VAL A 107 -3.76 -8.78 -6.61
N ASP A 108 -2.81 -9.60 -7.06
CA ASP A 108 -2.53 -9.82 -8.49
C ASP A 108 -3.50 -10.84 -9.12
N ALA A 109 -4.34 -11.50 -8.32
CA ALA A 109 -5.25 -12.55 -8.77
C ALA A 109 -6.19 -12.03 -9.88
N GLY A 110 -6.07 -12.63 -11.07
CA GLY A 110 -6.86 -12.26 -12.24
C GLY A 110 -6.23 -11.21 -13.16
N ARG A 111 -5.02 -10.71 -12.88
CA ARG A 111 -4.25 -9.94 -13.88
C ARG A 111 -3.72 -10.87 -14.97
N ALA A 112 -4.26 -10.73 -16.19
CA ALA A 112 -3.65 -11.33 -17.37
C ALA A 112 -2.45 -10.48 -17.83
N HIS A 113 -1.28 -11.09 -17.98
CA HIS A 113 -0.12 -10.42 -18.58
C HIS A 113 -0.44 -10.01 -20.03
N GLY A 114 -0.10 -8.77 -20.41
CA GLY A 114 -0.22 -8.26 -21.78
C GLY A 114 -1.56 -7.60 -22.13
N SER A 115 -2.52 -7.53 -21.22
CA SER A 115 -3.74 -6.73 -21.43
C SER A 115 -3.50 -5.24 -21.10
N PRO A 116 -4.19 -4.30 -21.77
CA PRO A 116 -4.24 -2.92 -21.32
C PRO A 116 -4.67 -2.86 -19.85
N VAL A 117 -3.95 -2.06 -19.06
CA VAL A 117 -4.22 -1.95 -17.63
C VAL A 117 -5.46 -1.07 -17.43
N ASP A 118 -6.54 -1.67 -16.94
CA ASP A 118 -7.73 -0.97 -16.44
C ASP A 118 -7.60 -0.81 -14.92
N LEU A 119 -7.42 0.42 -14.44
CA LEU A 119 -7.15 0.70 -13.03
C LEU A 119 -8.35 0.47 -12.12
N HIS A 120 -9.57 0.52 -12.63
CA HIS A 120 -10.74 0.12 -11.85
C HIS A 120 -10.74 -1.40 -11.62
N ARG A 121 -10.37 -2.20 -12.62
CA ARG A 121 -10.21 -3.65 -12.43
C ARG A 121 -9.06 -4.00 -11.49
N VAL A 122 -7.97 -3.23 -11.51
CA VAL A 122 -6.88 -3.39 -10.54
C VAL A 122 -7.39 -3.14 -9.13
N ARG A 123 -8.11 -2.04 -8.92
CA ARG A 123 -8.72 -1.73 -7.63
C ARG A 123 -9.66 -2.83 -7.16
N GLU A 124 -10.56 -3.31 -8.02
CA GLU A 124 -11.47 -4.40 -7.67
C GLU A 124 -10.73 -5.69 -7.30
N ALA A 125 -9.61 -6.00 -7.97
CA ALA A 125 -8.76 -7.14 -7.63
C ALA A 125 -8.11 -6.97 -6.26
N MET A 126 -7.58 -5.78 -5.96
CA MET A 126 -7.06 -5.45 -4.62
C MET A 126 -8.15 -5.54 -3.55
N GLU A 127 -9.37 -5.05 -3.83
CA GLU A 127 -10.49 -5.10 -2.88
C GLU A 127 -10.84 -6.54 -2.52
N ARG A 128 -10.91 -7.43 -3.51
CA ARG A 128 -11.10 -8.87 -3.29
C ARG A 128 -9.93 -9.50 -2.54
N GLY A 129 -8.69 -9.21 -2.95
CA GLY A 129 -7.49 -9.77 -2.33
C GLY A 129 -7.36 -9.37 -0.86
N VAL A 130 -7.60 -8.10 -0.54
CA VAL A 130 -7.65 -7.60 0.85
C VAL A 130 -8.76 -8.28 1.64
N ALA A 131 -9.98 -8.43 1.09
CA ALA A 131 -11.04 -9.16 1.79
C ALA A 131 -10.61 -10.59 2.13
N VAL A 132 -10.05 -11.33 1.17
CA VAL A 132 -9.52 -12.69 1.41
C VAL A 132 -8.42 -12.69 2.49
N LEU A 133 -7.52 -11.72 2.46
CA LEU A 133 -6.38 -11.65 3.38
C LEU A 133 -6.80 -11.45 4.84
N TYR A 134 -7.83 -10.63 5.08
CA TYR A 134 -8.22 -10.21 6.43
C TYR A 134 -9.51 -10.84 6.95
N ASP A 135 -10.33 -11.47 6.09
CA ASP A 135 -11.49 -12.26 6.54
C ASP A 135 -11.10 -13.70 6.93
N ALA A 136 -9.90 -14.15 6.52
CA ALA A 136 -9.31 -15.43 6.92
C ALA A 136 -8.55 -15.39 8.26
N ALA A 137 -8.47 -14.22 8.91
CA ALA A 137 -7.67 -13.95 10.11
C ALA A 137 -8.51 -13.82 11.39
#